data_AF-A0A7V0UAA1-F1
#
_entry.id   AF-A0A7V0UAA1-F1
#
_cell.length_a   1.000
_cell.length_b   1.000
_cell.length_c   1.000
_cell.angle_alpha   90.00
_cell.angle_beta   90.00
_cell.angle_gamma   90.00
#
_symmetry.space_group_name_H-M   'P 1'
#
loop_
_entity.id
_entity.type
_entity.pdbx_description
1 polymer ?
#
loop_
_entity_poly.entity_id
_entity_poly.type
_entity_poly.pdbx_seq_one_letter_code
_entity_poly.pdbx_strand_id
1 'polypeptide(L)'
;MSRKTKGFTMIELMIVIAIIAIVAAIAIPMYSQYIRSAKKTEAIGELISLTASQEDCFNSYRKYCSIAELETYYGTNTTGDYHKIELTLGGDDQSYTAEVFICYDTGGASCNSGNKDLRCVVTNTSDTPDCS
;
A
#
# COMPACT_ATOMS: atom_id res chain seq x y z
N MET A 1 -58.84 -22.22 -8.11
CA MET A 1 -58.23 -21.10 -8.88
C MET A 1 -56.72 -21.30 -8.87
N SER A 2 -56.19 -22.05 -9.86
CA SER A 2 -54.76 -22.40 -9.89
C SER A 2 -53.97 -21.24 -10.47
N ARG A 3 -53.07 -20.65 -9.66
CA ARG A 3 -52.14 -19.62 -10.13
C ARG A 3 -51.15 -20.29 -11.09
N LYS A 4 -51.12 -19.85 -12.35
CA LYS A 4 -50.06 -20.24 -13.29
C LYS A 4 -48.73 -19.73 -12.75
N THR A 5 -47.90 -20.64 -12.23
CA THR A 5 -46.48 -20.38 -11.96
C THR A 5 -45.79 -20.11 -13.29
N LYS A 6 -45.47 -18.84 -13.56
CA LYS A 6 -44.60 -18.47 -14.69
C LYS A 6 -43.18 -18.88 -14.31
N GLY A 7 -42.63 -19.87 -15.00
CA GLY A 7 -41.22 -20.24 -14.90
C GLY A 7 -40.35 -19.30 -15.72
N PHE A 8 -39.12 -19.07 -15.25
CA PHE A 8 -38.09 -18.31 -15.96
C PHE A 8 -37.69 -19.02 -17.25
N THR A 9 -37.47 -18.29 -18.34
CA THR A 9 -37.06 -18.92 -19.61
C THR A 9 -35.54 -19.06 -19.68
N MET A 10 -35.03 -20.11 -20.33
CA MET A 10 -33.57 -20.27 -20.51
C MET A 10 -32.97 -19.12 -21.33
N ILE A 11 -33.73 -18.53 -22.25
CA ILE A 11 -33.27 -17.39 -23.05
C ILE A 11 -33.12 -16.12 -22.20
N GLU A 12 -34.02 -15.91 -21.24
CA GLU A 12 -33.94 -14.79 -20.30
C GLU A 12 -32.70 -14.90 -19.42
N LEU A 13 -32.33 -16.12 -19.02
CA LEU A 13 -31.08 -16.38 -18.31
C LEU A 13 -29.84 -16.12 -19.17
N MET A 14 -29.84 -16.54 -20.43
CA MET A 14 -28.71 -16.35 -21.34
C MET A 14 -28.42 -14.86 -21.60
N ILE A 15 -29.46 -14.04 -21.77
CA ILE A 15 -29.29 -12.60 -21.98
C ILE A 15 -28.73 -11.94 -20.71
N VAL A 16 -29.22 -12.32 -19.52
CA VAL A 16 -28.71 -11.80 -18.25
C VAL A 16 -27.22 -12.12 -18.08
N ILE A 17 -26.80 -13.35 -18.36
CA ILE A 17 -25.40 -13.75 -18.29
C ILE A 17 -24.55 -12.97 -19.30
N ALA A 18 -25.04 -12.78 -20.52
CA ALA A 18 -24.34 -12.00 -21.54
C ALA A 18 -24.09 -10.55 -21.10
N ILE A 19 -25.09 -9.89 -20.49
CA ILE A 19 -24.94 -8.53 -19.97
C ILE A 19 -23.95 -8.49 -18.80
N ILE A 20 -24.04 -9.43 -17.85
CA ILE A 20 -23.12 -9.52 -16.70
C ILE A 20 -21.67 -9.72 -17.18
N ALA A 21 -21.45 -10.55 -18.20
CA ALA A 21 -20.11 -10.79 -18.75
C ALA A 21 -19.48 -9.51 -19.33
N ILE A 22 -20.26 -8.69 -20.05
CA ILE A 22 -19.79 -7.41 -20.60
C ILE A 22 -19.44 -6.43 -19.48
N VAL A 23 -20.30 -6.30 -18.47
CA VAL A 23 -20.06 -5.40 -17.33
C VAL A 23 -18.83 -5.85 -16.53
N ALA A 24 -18.70 -7.16 -16.25
CA ALA A 24 -17.60 -7.73 -15.49
C ALA A 24 -16.24 -7.48 -16.18
N ALA A 25 -16.18 -7.58 -17.52
CA ALA A 25 -14.95 -7.34 -18.27
C ALA A 25 -14.37 -5.93 -18.07
N ILE A 26 -15.22 -4.93 -17.84
CA ILE A 26 -14.80 -3.54 -17.59
C ILE A 26 -14.61 -3.30 -16.08
N ALA A 27 -15.53 -3.80 -15.26
CA ALA A 27 -15.54 -3.54 -13.82
C ALA A 27 -14.33 -4.13 -13.08
N ILE A 28 -13.90 -5.35 -13.44
CA ILE A 28 -12.79 -6.05 -12.77
C ILE A 28 -11.47 -5.27 -12.84
N PRO A 29 -10.95 -4.86 -14.01
CA PRO A 29 -9.69 -4.11 -14.08
C PRO A 29 -9.78 -2.72 -13.43
N MET A 30 -10.94 -2.07 -13.46
CA MET A 30 -11.13 -0.79 -12.77
C MET A 30 -11.06 -0.95 -11.25
N TYR A 31 -11.73 -1.97 -10.71
CA TYR A 31 -11.73 -2.24 -9.28
C TYR A 31 -10.35 -2.63 -8.76
N SER A 32 -9.58 -3.41 -9.52
CA SER A 32 -8.21 -3.76 -9.13
C SER A 32 -7.29 -2.54 -9.08
N GLN A 33 -7.38 -1.61 -10.04
CA GLN A 33 -6.63 -0.35 -10.01
C GLN A 33 -7.02 0.54 -8.84
N TYR A 34 -8.31 0.58 -8.48
CA TYR A 34 -8.78 1.31 -7.30
C TYR A 34 -8.14 0.78 -6.01
N ILE A 35 -8.17 -0.55 -5.80
CA ILE A 35 -7.52 -1.17 -4.64
C ILE A 35 -6.02 -0.88 -4.63
N ARG A 36 -5.34 -1.01 -5.76
CA ARG A 36 -3.89 -0.72 -5.86
C ARG A 36 -3.59 0.72 -5.47
N SER A 37 -4.41 1.67 -5.93
CA SER A 37 -4.27 3.09 -5.57
C SER A 37 -4.50 3.32 -4.07
N ALA A 38 -5.51 2.68 -3.48
CA ALA A 38 -5.78 2.77 -2.04
C ALA A 38 -4.60 2.21 -1.21
N LYS A 39 -4.10 1.03 -1.58
CA LYS A 39 -2.91 0.41 -0.97
C LYS A 39 -1.69 1.32 -1.06
N LYS A 40 -1.46 1.93 -2.22
CA LYS A 40 -0.37 2.92 -2.40
C LYS A 40 -0.52 4.10 -1.44
N THR A 41 -1.71 4.68 -1.34
CA THR A 41 -1.94 5.83 -0.45
C THR A 41 -1.70 5.47 1.02
N GLU A 42 -2.11 4.28 1.46
CA GLU A 42 -1.87 3.82 2.83
C GLU A 42 -0.37 3.63 3.10
N ALA A 43 0.36 2.94 2.22
CA ALA A 43 1.80 2.74 2.36
C ALA A 43 2.59 4.07 2.38
N ILE A 44 2.19 5.05 1.57
CA ILE A 44 2.76 6.39 1.60
C ILE A 44 2.40 7.12 2.90
N GLY A 45 1.17 6.96 3.39
CA GLY A 45 0.74 7.52 4.68
C GLY A 45 1.58 7.01 5.84
N GLU A 46 1.88 5.71 5.86
CA GLU A 46 2.79 5.13 6.85
C GLU A 46 4.22 5.65 6.71
N LEU A 47 4.72 5.81 5.48
CA LEU A 47 6.05 6.41 5.25
C LEU A 47 6.12 7.85 5.81
N ILE A 48 5.08 8.66 5.61
CA ILE A 48 5.00 10.03 6.15
C ILE A 48 4.88 10.00 7.69
N SER A 49 4.18 9.02 8.26
CA SER A 49 4.13 8.89 9.73
C SER A 49 5.51 8.54 10.32
N LEU A 50 6.31 7.76 9.58
CA LEU A 50 7.67 7.42 9.96
C LEU A 50 8.60 8.63 9.87
N THR A 51 8.43 9.52 8.89
CA THR A 51 9.24 10.74 8.77
C THR A 51 8.94 11.71 9.91
N ALA A 52 7.68 11.85 10.32
CA ALA A 52 7.31 12.62 11.51
C ALA A 52 7.98 12.04 12.79
N SER A 53 7.99 10.71 12.92
CA SER A 53 8.67 10.04 14.03
C SER A 53 10.19 10.25 14.01
N GLN A 54 10.79 10.36 12.82
CA GLN A 54 12.20 10.72 12.65
C GLN A 54 12.48 12.16 13.10
N GLU A 55 11.60 13.10 12.79
CA GLU A 55 11.73 14.49 13.24
C GLU A 55 11.64 14.60 14.77
N ASP A 56 10.73 13.87 15.40
CA ASP A 56 10.62 13.82 16.85
C ASP A 56 11.87 13.24 17.53
N CYS A 57 12.46 12.20 16.94
CA CYS A 57 13.72 11.65 17.40
C CYS A 57 14.86 12.66 17.25
N PHE A 58 14.93 13.36 16.11
CA PHE A 58 15.94 14.38 15.87
C PHE A 58 15.84 15.54 16.86
N ASN A 59 14.62 15.98 17.18
CA ASN A 59 14.38 17.03 18.18
C ASN A 59 14.84 16.62 19.59
N SER A 60 14.71 15.34 19.92
CA SER A 60 15.03 14.81 21.26
C SER A 60 16.52 14.52 21.43
N TYR A 61 17.16 13.94 20.41
CA TYR A 61 18.51 13.36 20.52
C TYR A 61 19.54 13.98 19.57
N ARG A 62 19.14 14.93 18.71
CA ARG A 62 20.00 15.55 17.68
C ARG A 62 20.61 14.52 16.70
N LYS A 63 19.94 13.37 16.56
CA LYS A 63 20.25 12.30 15.62
C LYS A 63 18.95 11.71 15.09
N TYR A 64 18.99 11.11 13.91
CA TYR A 64 17.91 10.26 13.43
C TYR A 64 17.97 8.89 14.09
N CYS A 65 16.80 8.30 14.29
CA CYS A 65 16.66 7.03 15.00
C CYS A 65 16.77 5.86 14.03
N SER A 66 17.41 4.78 14.47
CA SER A 66 17.34 3.50 13.78
C SER A 66 15.91 2.95 13.81
N ILE A 67 15.64 1.97 12.95
CA ILE A 67 14.30 1.42 12.83
C ILE A 67 13.83 0.75 14.13
N ALA A 68 14.75 0.12 14.88
CA ALA A 68 14.46 -0.49 16.17
C ALA A 68 14.12 0.55 17.26
N GLU A 69 14.78 1.71 17.22
CA GLU A 69 14.47 2.82 18.13
C GLU A 69 13.07 3.40 17.80
N LEU A 70 12.75 3.56 16.53
CA LEU A 70 11.42 4.04 16.11
C LEU A 70 10.30 3.06 16.50
N GLU A 71 10.49 1.76 16.29
CA GLU A 71 9.52 0.73 16.67
C GLU A 71 9.29 0.72 18.20
N THR A 72 10.35 0.88 18.99
CA THR A 72 10.29 0.79 20.46
C THR A 72 9.69 2.06 21.09
N TYR A 73 10.12 3.24 20.66
CA TYR A 73 9.80 4.50 21.32
C TYR A 73 8.62 5.24 20.68
N TYR A 74 8.39 5.03 19.38
CA TYR A 74 7.36 5.73 18.61
C TYR A 74 6.30 4.78 18.05
N GLY A 75 6.45 3.46 18.23
CA GLY A 75 5.46 2.47 17.82
C GLY A 75 5.26 2.41 16.31
N THR A 76 6.28 2.79 15.53
CA THR A 76 6.19 2.78 14.07
C THR A 76 6.05 1.35 13.56
N ASN A 77 5.16 1.12 12.60
CA ASN A 77 5.10 -0.16 11.90
C ASN A 77 5.90 -0.05 10.60
N THR A 78 6.75 -1.05 10.37
CA THR A 78 7.63 -1.11 9.20
C THR A 78 7.16 -2.14 8.18
N THR A 79 6.11 -2.89 8.50
CA THR A 79 5.57 -3.94 7.64
C THR A 79 4.05 -3.93 7.74
N GLY A 80 3.40 -3.72 6.60
CA GLY A 80 1.96 -3.92 6.44
C GLY A 80 1.65 -5.16 5.61
N ASP A 81 0.39 -5.32 5.23
CA ASP A 81 -0.08 -6.49 4.48
C ASP A 81 0.42 -6.55 3.04
N TYR A 82 0.83 -5.41 2.47
CA TYR A 82 1.25 -5.26 1.07
C TYR A 82 2.43 -4.31 0.90
N HIS A 83 3.05 -3.88 1.99
CA HIS A 83 4.24 -3.05 1.94
C HIS A 83 5.22 -3.35 3.06
N LYS A 84 6.46 -2.96 2.82
CA LYS A 84 7.55 -2.98 3.80
C LYS A 84 8.35 -1.71 3.69
N ILE A 85 8.65 -1.11 4.83
CA ILE A 85 9.49 0.08 4.97
C ILE A 85 10.87 -0.36 5.43
N GLU A 86 11.89 0.08 4.71
CA GLU A 86 13.28 -0.09 5.09
C GLU A 86 13.90 1.30 5.32
N LEU A 87 14.63 1.43 6.42
CA LEU A 87 15.29 2.66 6.80
C LEU A 87 16.80 2.44 6.79
N THR A 88 17.51 3.33 6.10
CA THR A 88 18.97 3.39 6.13
C THR A 88 19.41 4.71 6.73
N LEU A 89 20.23 4.65 7.77
CA LEU A 89 20.89 5.83 8.35
C LEU A 89 22.19 6.13 7.61
N GLY A 90 22.53 7.41 7.48
CA GLY A 90 23.86 7.84 7.08
C GLY A 90 24.90 7.59 8.18
N GLY A 91 26.18 7.52 7.82
CA GLY A 91 27.26 7.20 8.76
C GLY A 91 27.44 8.19 9.92
N ASP A 92 26.83 9.37 9.82
CA ASP A 92 26.87 10.43 10.84
C ASP A 92 25.57 10.53 11.66
N ASP A 93 24.60 9.61 11.46
CA ASP A 93 23.24 9.64 12.04
C ASP A 93 22.46 10.95 11.83
N GLN A 94 22.94 11.81 10.93
CA GLN A 94 22.35 13.11 10.57
C GLN A 94 21.67 13.09 9.19
N SER A 95 21.62 11.94 8.55
CA SER A 95 20.84 11.71 7.36
C SER A 95 20.15 10.36 7.45
N TYR A 96 18.99 10.27 6.80
CA TYR A 96 18.29 9.01 6.65
C TYR A 96 17.67 8.93 5.26
N THR A 97 17.52 7.71 4.79
CA THR A 97 16.75 7.35 3.61
C THR A 97 15.74 6.30 4.05
N ALA A 98 14.45 6.62 3.94
CA ALA A 98 13.36 5.68 4.18
C ALA A 98 12.76 5.27 2.83
N GLU A 99 12.74 3.98 2.54
CA GLU A 99 12.16 3.41 1.34
C GLU A 99 10.96 2.55 1.72
N VAL A 100 9.82 2.75 1.06
CA VAL A 100 8.68 1.83 1.13
C VAL A 100 8.59 1.02 -0.16
N PHE A 101 8.54 -0.29 -0.02
CA PHE A 101 8.35 -1.26 -1.09
C PHE A 101 6.92 -1.76 -1.03
N ILE A 102 6.16 -1.59 -2.11
CA ILE A 102 4.76 -2.01 -2.21
C ILE A 102 4.69 -3.21 -3.17
N CYS A 103 4.00 -4.27 -2.76
CA CYS A 103 3.68 -5.41 -3.61
C CYS A 103 2.18 -5.72 -3.50
N TYR A 104 1.49 -5.68 -4.63
CA TYR A 104 0.04 -5.87 -4.67
C TYR A 104 -0.38 -7.32 -4.62
N ASP A 105 0.47 -8.20 -5.14
CA ASP A 105 0.19 -9.61 -5.39
C ASP A 105 0.95 -10.56 -4.44
N THR A 106 1.86 -10.03 -3.61
CA THR A 106 2.57 -10.78 -2.56
C THR A 106 2.37 -10.13 -1.20
N GLY A 107 2.55 -10.90 -0.12
CA GLY A 107 2.41 -10.35 1.24
C GLY A 107 3.50 -9.34 1.56
N GLY A 108 3.14 -8.26 2.27
CA GLY A 108 4.00 -7.09 2.52
C GLY A 108 5.32 -7.43 3.19
N ALA A 109 5.34 -8.40 4.12
CA ALA A 109 6.58 -8.89 4.73
C ALA A 109 7.61 -9.44 3.72
N SER A 110 7.15 -9.92 2.55
CA SER A 110 8.02 -10.39 1.48
C SER A 110 8.52 -9.27 0.57
N CYS A 111 7.94 -8.07 0.65
CA CYS A 111 8.33 -6.95 -0.18
C CYS A 111 9.75 -6.50 0.09
N ASN A 112 10.50 -6.36 -0.98
CA ASN A 112 11.88 -5.91 -0.97
C ASN A 112 12.24 -5.28 -2.32
N SER A 113 13.47 -4.80 -2.44
CA SER A 113 13.93 -4.17 -3.68
C SER A 113 13.88 -5.08 -4.92
N GLY A 114 13.89 -6.41 -4.78
CA GLY A 114 13.87 -7.36 -5.89
C GLY A 114 12.47 -7.74 -6.41
N ASN A 115 11.42 -7.61 -5.60
CA ASN A 115 10.07 -8.12 -5.92
C ASN A 115 8.93 -7.10 -5.74
N LYS A 116 9.28 -5.82 -5.61
CA LYS A 116 8.35 -4.69 -5.52
C LYS A 116 7.62 -4.39 -6.83
N ASP A 117 6.37 -3.98 -6.73
CA ASP A 117 5.60 -3.38 -7.83
C ASP A 117 5.85 -1.86 -7.91
N LEU A 118 6.00 -1.21 -6.75
CA LEU A 118 6.25 0.22 -6.64
C LEU A 118 7.22 0.48 -5.49
N ARG A 119 8.09 1.48 -5.66
CA ARG A 119 8.93 2.00 -4.58
C ARG A 119 8.61 3.46 -4.34
N CYS A 120 8.53 3.88 -3.09
CA CYS A 120 8.62 5.30 -2.76
C CYS A 120 9.77 5.56 -1.78
N VAL A 121 10.43 6.70 -1.93
CA VAL A 121 11.61 7.07 -1.14
C VAL A 121 11.41 8.46 -0.56
N VAL A 122 11.77 8.61 0.71
CA VAL A 122 11.89 9.90 1.40
C VAL A 122 13.28 9.99 2.02
N THR A 123 13.84 11.19 1.99
CA THR A 123 15.09 11.51 2.69
C THR A 123 14.87 12.68 3.62
N ASN A 124 15.80 12.89 4.55
CA ASN A 124 15.74 14.01 5.50
C ASN A 124 15.78 15.41 4.85
N THR A 125 16.00 15.51 3.54
CA THR A 125 16.04 16.77 2.79
C THR A 125 14.87 16.92 1.83
N SER A 126 13.96 15.94 1.78
CA SER A 126 12.89 15.88 0.80
C SER A 126 11.67 15.20 1.40
N ASP A 127 10.82 15.99 2.05
CA ASP A 127 9.63 15.53 2.78
C ASP A 127 8.54 14.98 1.86
N THR A 128 8.63 15.25 0.55
CA THR A 128 7.72 14.70 -0.46
C THR A 128 8.21 13.34 -0.93
N PRO A 129 7.42 12.25 -0.75
CA PRO A 129 7.79 10.92 -1.23
C PRO A 129 7.91 10.89 -2.74
N ASP A 130 9.09 10.50 -3.25
CA ASP A 130 9.30 10.24 -4.67
C ASP A 130 9.01 8.77 -4.97
N CYS A 131 8.02 8.51 -5.82
CA CYS A 131 7.54 7.17 -6.13
C CYS A 131 7.93 6.75 -7.54
N SER A 132 8.74 5.70 -7.67
CA SER A 132 9.25 5.11 -8.91
C SER A 132 8.79 3.67 -9.11
#